data_AF-A0A7Y5V6C9-F1
#
_entry.id   AF-A0A7Y5V6C9-F1
#
_cell.length_a   1.000
_cell.length_b   1.000
_cell.length_c   1.000
_cell.angle_alpha   90.00
_cell.angle_beta   90.00
_cell.angle_gamma   90.00
#
_symmetry.space_group_name_H-M   'P 1'
#
loop_
_entity.id
_entity.type
_entity.pdbx_description
1 polymer ?
#
loop_
_entity_poly.entity_id
_entity_poly.type
_entity_poly.pdbx_seq_one_letter_code
_entity_poly.pdbx_strand_id
1 'polypeptide(L)' 'SSGGLSVLTFLRVRTWLAIDDLTGARELVEDAAWLGRVEGLEAHARSAERRLRS' A
#
# COMPACT_ATOMS: atom_id res chain seq x y z
N SER A 1 -17.95 16.07 13.96
CA SER A 1 -19.16 15.24 14.07
C SER A 1 -18.73 13.79 14.07
N SER A 2 -19.01 13.04 15.14
CA SER A 2 -18.92 11.57 15.11
C SER A 2 -20.26 11.02 14.65
N GLY A 3 -20.26 9.93 13.87
CA GLY A 3 -21.48 9.17 13.65
C GLY A 3 -22.09 8.72 14.98
N GLY A 4 -23.42 8.57 15.05
CA GLY A 4 -24.10 8.03 16.24
C GLY A 4 -23.64 6.62 16.60
N LEU A 5 -24.07 6.13 17.77
CA LEU A 5 -23.79 4.75 18.21
C LEU A 5 -24.21 3.75 17.13
N SER A 6 -23.30 2.85 16.76
CA SER A 6 -23.54 1.83 15.74
C SER A 6 -22.74 0.57 16.03
N VAL A 7 -22.92 -0.48 15.23
CA VAL A 7 -22.13 -1.72 15.33
C VAL A 7 -20.62 -1.42 15.18
N LEU A 8 -20.26 -0.43 14.35
CA LEU A 8 -18.87 -0.02 14.17
C LEU A 8 -18.24 0.55 15.45
N THR A 9 -19.04 0.96 16.44
CA THR A 9 -18.55 1.36 17.77
C THR A 9 -17.88 0.19 18.52
N PHE A 10 -18.28 -1.05 18.23
CA PHE A 10 -17.77 -2.25 18.91
C PHE A 10 -16.79 -3.06 18.05
N LEU A 11 -16.51 -2.61 16.82
CA LEU A 11 -15.63 -3.31 15.88
C LEU A 11 -14.41 -2.46 15.54
N ARG A 12 -13.30 -3.13 15.18
CA ARG A 12 -12.11 -2.48 14.59
C ARG A 12 -12.04 -2.78 13.11
N VAL A 13 -12.10 -1.74 12.28
CA VAL A 13 -11.88 -1.89 10.83
C VAL A 13 -10.42 -2.27 10.58
N ARG A 14 -10.21 -3.30 9.76
CA ARG A 14 -8.88 -3.77 9.33
C ARG A 14 -8.88 -3.89 7.82
N THR A 15 -8.02 -3.12 7.17
CA THR A 15 -7.78 -3.27 5.74
C THR A 15 -6.87 -4.48 5.48
N TRP A 16 -7.07 -5.12 4.35
CA TRP A 16 -6.24 -6.21 3.85
C TRP A 16 -6.04 -6.03 2.34
N LEU A 17 -4.84 -6.32 1.85
CA LEU A 17 -4.45 -6.19 0.44
C LEU A 17 -3.58 -7.38 0.05
N ALA A 18 -3.92 -8.03 -1.06
CA ALA A 18 -3.07 -8.96 -1.77
C ALA A 18 -2.86 -8.48 -3.20
N ILE A 19 -1.65 -8.68 -3.71
CA ILE A 19 -1.25 -8.35 -5.08
C ILE A 19 -0.71 -9.65 -5.66
N ASP A 20 -1.56 -10.35 -6.41
CA ASP A 20 -1.27 -11.68 -6.95
C ASP A 20 -0.78 -11.63 -8.41
N ASP A 21 -1.05 -10.52 -9.13
CA ASP A 21 -0.54 -10.26 -10.47
C ASP A 21 0.44 -9.08 -10.45
N LEU A 22 1.74 -9.39 -10.35
CA LEU A 22 2.80 -8.39 -10.40
C LEU A 22 2.97 -7.75 -11.78
N THR A 23 2.57 -8.44 -12.85
CA THR A 23 2.68 -7.88 -14.22
C THR A 23 1.66 -6.78 -14.41
N GLY A 24 0.39 -7.05 -14.05
CA GLY A 24 -0.67 -6.05 -14.04
C GLY A 24 -0.45 -4.92 -13.02
N ALA A 25 0.22 -5.22 -11.89
CA ALA A 25 0.53 -4.23 -10.86
C ALA A 25 1.82 -3.42 -11.11
N ARG A 26 2.45 -3.53 -12.29
CA ARG A 26 3.74 -2.88 -12.57
C ARG A 26 3.72 -1.38 -12.29
N GLU A 27 2.71 -0.67 -12.81
CA GLU A 27 2.57 0.79 -12.64
C GLU A 27 2.46 1.16 -11.16
N LEU A 28 1.66 0.42 -10.38
CA LEU A 28 1.54 0.60 -8.93
C LEU A 28 2.89 0.43 -8.20
N VAL A 29 3.71 -0.54 -8.62
CA VAL A 29 5.03 -0.78 -8.02
C VAL A 29 6.01 0.34 -8.39
N GLU A 30 5.96 0.84 -9.62
CA GLU A 30 6.76 1.97 -10.08
C GLU A 30 6.38 3.26 -9.31
N ASP A 31 5.09 3.52 -9.13
CA ASP A 31 4.58 4.64 -8.33
C ASP A 31 5.01 4.55 -6.87
N ALA A 32 4.92 3.36 -6.25
CA ALA A 32 5.38 3.15 -4.88
C ALA A 32 6.89 3.39 -4.74
N ALA A 33 7.69 3.01 -5.75
CA ALA A 33 9.12 3.28 -5.77
C ALA A 33 9.43 4.78 -5.91
N TRP A 34 8.70 5.46 -6.80
CA TRP A 34 8.81 6.91 -6.98
C TRP A 34 8.41 7.67 -5.72
N LEU A 35 7.26 7.34 -5.12
CA LEU A 35 6.75 7.98 -3.90
C LEU A 35 7.74 7.80 -2.74
N GLY A 36 8.24 6.58 -2.54
CA GLY A 36 9.24 6.31 -1.51
C GLY A 36 10.51 7.15 -1.66
N ARG A 37 10.94 7.45 -2.90
CA ARG A 37 12.09 8.33 -3.15
C ARG A 37 11.80 9.79 -2.83
N VAL A 38 10.68 10.34 -3.29
CA VAL A 38 10.36 11.75 -3.05
C VAL A 38 10.10 12.05 -1.57
N GLU A 39 9.70 11.04 -0.78
CA GLU A 39 9.53 11.14 0.67
C GLU A 39 10.82 10.85 1.47
N GLY A 40 11.93 10.50 0.82
CA GLY A 40 13.20 10.16 1.50
C GLY A 40 13.21 8.78 2.18
N LEU A 41 12.30 7.89 1.80
CA LEU A 41 12.11 6.54 2.33
C LEU A 41 12.79 5.48 1.45
N GLU A 42 14.12 5.56 1.30
CA GLU A 42 14.91 4.75 0.36
C GLU A 42 14.69 3.22 0.49
N ALA A 43 14.54 2.72 1.72
CA ALA A 43 14.29 1.30 1.95
C ALA A 43 12.94 0.82 1.37
N HIS A 44 11.91 1.68 1.39
CA HIS A 44 10.60 1.37 0.82
C HIS A 44 10.68 1.34 -0.70
N ALA A 45 11.35 2.34 -1.30
CA ALA A 45 11.57 2.38 -2.75
C ALA A 45 12.30 1.12 -3.26
N ARG A 46 13.38 0.72 -2.58
CA ARG A 46 14.14 -0.50 -2.93
C ARG A 46 13.34 -1.78 -2.75
N SER A 47 12.44 -1.83 -1.77
CA SER A 47 11.53 -2.98 -1.57
C SER A 47 10.58 -3.11 -2.76
N ALA A 48 10.00 -2.01 -3.25
CA ALA A 48 9.15 -2.01 -4.44
C ALA A 48 9.94 -2.45 -5.68
N GLU A 49 11.09 -1.85 -5.96
CA GLU A 49 11.91 -2.17 -7.15
C GLU A 49 12.41 -3.62 -7.18
N ARG A 50 12.63 -4.24 -6.02
CA ARG A 50 13.00 -5.68 -5.95
C ARG A 50 11.94 -6.57 -6.60
N ARG A 51 10.67 -6.17 -6.57
CA ARG A 51 9.55 -6.91 -7.17
C ARG A 51 9.40 -6.71 -8.68
N LEU A 52 10.09 -5.71 -9.25
CA LEU A 52 10.16 -5.52 -10.71
C LEU A 52 11.23 -6.39 -11.39
N ARG A 53 12.11 -7.02 -10.59
CA ARG A 53 13.20 -7.88 -11.08
C ARG A 53 12.91 -9.38 -10.95
N SER A 54 11.80 -9.73 -10.31
CA SER A 54 11.26 -11.08 -10.17
C SER A 54 10.20 -11.33 -11.24
#